data_AF-A0A529SZ50-F1
#
_entry.id   AF-A0A529SZ50-F1
#
_cell.length_a   1.000
_cell.length_b   1.000
_cell.length_c   1.000
_cell.angle_alpha   90.00
_cell.angle_beta   90.00
_cell.angle_gamma   90.00
#
_symmetry.space_group_name_H-M   'P 1'
#
loop_
_entity.id
_entity.type
_entity.pdbx_description
1 polymer ?
#
loop_
_entity_poly.entity_id
_entity_poly.type
_entity_poly.pdbx_seq_one_letter_code
_entity_poly.pdbx_strand_id
1 'polypeptide(L)'
;RALTKESFAHLDRLGNLLRDGVTASFEKHGLAGQCVGLGSLFKVHFTSHRVTDYRSVYPDQAERAKSDAFHKGLLDRGVLSASYGLFALSTPMTEADAGAILQAIDETLGDVAAQS
;
A
#
# COMPACT_ATOMS: atom_id res chain seq x y z
N ARG A 1 24.34 3.93 14.99
CA ARG A 1 22.94 3.88 15.47
C ARG A 1 22.05 4.12 14.26
N ALA A 2 21.05 3.27 13.99
CA ALA A 2 20.23 3.36 12.77
C ALA A 2 19.04 4.35 12.87
N LEU A 3 18.56 4.63 14.08
CA LEU A 3 17.42 5.52 14.33
C LEU A 3 17.93 6.93 14.69
N THR A 4 18.08 7.78 13.67
CA THR A 4 18.44 9.20 13.79
C THR A 4 17.32 10.08 13.23
N LYS A 5 17.41 11.41 13.44
CA LYS A 5 16.44 12.35 12.87
C LYS A 5 16.42 12.28 11.35
N GLU A 6 17.58 12.11 10.74
CA GLU A 6 17.77 11.98 9.30
C GLU A 6 17.12 10.69 8.79
N SER A 7 17.27 9.58 9.52
CA SER A 7 16.59 8.31 9.18
C SER A 7 15.06 8.44 9.24
N PHE A 8 14.50 9.15 10.22
CA PHE A 8 13.05 9.39 10.28
C PHE A 8 12.58 10.29 9.14
N ALA A 9 13.28 11.39 8.87
CA ALA A 9 12.96 12.26 7.73
C ALA A 9 13.03 11.51 6.39
N HIS A 10 13.97 10.57 6.27
CA HIS A 10 14.06 9.67 5.11
C HIS A 10 12.85 8.74 4.99
N LEU A 11 12.48 8.04 6.07
CA LEU A 11 11.30 7.18 6.11
C LEU A 11 10.00 7.95 5.85
N ASP A 12 9.88 9.18 6.34
CA ASP A 12 8.74 10.05 6.07
C ASP A 12 8.60 10.38 4.59
N ARG A 13 9.71 10.72 3.91
CA ARG A 13 9.72 10.97 2.47
C ARG A 13 9.29 9.73 1.67
N LEU A 14 9.89 8.58 1.95
CA LEU A 14 9.53 7.33 1.26
C LEU A 14 8.07 6.93 1.53
N GLY A 15 7.62 7.09 2.77
CA GLY A 15 6.24 6.83 3.15
C GLY A 15 5.25 7.71 2.41
N ASN A 16 5.54 9.02 2.28
CA ASN A 16 4.67 9.93 1.53
C ASN A 16 4.65 9.57 0.05
N LEU A 17 5.81 9.33 -0.56
CA LEU A 17 5.90 8.91 -1.97
C LEU A 17 5.03 7.67 -2.25
N LEU A 18 5.12 6.65 -1.39
CA LEU A 18 4.33 5.44 -1.53
C LEU A 18 2.84 5.69 -1.31
N ARG A 19 2.45 6.38 -0.23
CA ARG A 19 1.03 6.67 0.05
C ARG A 19 0.36 7.46 -1.07
N ASP A 20 1.04 8.49 -1.58
CA ASP A 20 0.54 9.33 -2.67
C ASP A 20 0.46 8.52 -3.97
N GLY A 21 1.49 7.71 -4.25
CA GLY A 21 1.52 6.83 -5.42
C GLY A 21 0.42 5.76 -5.40
N VAL A 22 0.18 5.10 -4.25
CA VAL A 22 -0.90 4.11 -4.11
C VAL A 22 -2.26 4.79 -4.33
N THR A 23 -2.45 6.00 -3.79
CA THR A 23 -3.69 6.76 -3.97
C THR A 23 -3.92 7.07 -5.45
N ALA A 24 -2.90 7.57 -6.15
CA ALA A 24 -2.98 7.83 -7.58
C ALA A 24 -3.22 6.57 -8.42
N SER A 25 -2.69 5.42 -8.00
CA SER A 25 -2.92 4.14 -8.68
C SER A 25 -4.36 3.63 -8.52
N PHE A 26 -4.96 3.78 -7.32
CA PHE A 26 -6.39 3.51 -7.15
C PHE A 26 -7.25 4.36 -8.09
N GLU A 27 -6.98 5.66 -8.18
CA GLU A 27 -7.68 6.58 -9.07
C GLU A 27 -7.50 6.19 -10.54
N LYS A 28 -6.26 5.90 -10.95
CA LYS A 28 -5.90 5.47 -12.31
C LYS A 28 -6.69 4.24 -12.76
N HIS A 29 -6.86 3.26 -11.88
CA HIS A 29 -7.55 2.00 -12.19
C HIS A 29 -9.05 2.01 -11.87
N GLY A 30 -9.60 3.15 -11.42
CA GLY A 30 -11.03 3.28 -11.10
C GLY A 30 -11.49 2.40 -9.93
N LEU A 31 -10.57 2.07 -9.02
CA LEU A 31 -10.85 1.20 -7.88
C LEU A 31 -11.19 2.01 -6.63
N ALA A 32 -12.27 1.62 -5.94
CA ALA A 32 -12.57 2.12 -4.62
C ALA A 32 -11.53 1.59 -3.61
N GLY A 33 -10.64 2.47 -3.15
CA GLY A 33 -9.63 2.14 -2.15
C GLY A 33 -9.05 3.37 -1.46
N GLN A 34 -8.42 3.14 -0.32
CA GLN A 34 -7.75 4.16 0.47
C GLN A 34 -6.38 3.64 0.94
N CYS A 35 -5.37 4.49 0.87
CA CYS A 35 -4.08 4.25 1.50
C CYS A 35 -3.96 5.15 2.73
N VAL A 36 -3.82 4.56 3.91
CA VAL A 36 -3.68 5.31 5.18
C VAL A 36 -2.37 4.97 5.86
N GLY A 37 -1.81 5.90 6.62
CA GLY A 37 -0.57 5.65 7.36
C GLY A 37 0.14 6.92 7.77
N LEU A 38 1.31 6.74 8.38
CA LEU A 38 2.19 7.83 8.79
C LEU A 38 3.64 7.32 8.83
N GLY A 39 4.57 8.17 8.41
CA GLY A 39 6.00 7.86 8.38
C GLY A 39 6.29 6.57 7.63
N SER A 40 6.95 5.62 8.29
CA SER A 40 7.35 4.34 7.69
C SER A 40 6.23 3.31 7.57
N LEU A 41 5.01 3.59 8.01
CA LEU A 41 3.89 2.66 7.96
C LEU A 41 2.81 3.16 7.01
N PHE A 42 2.29 2.25 6.19
CA PHE A 42 1.06 2.49 5.43
C PHE A 42 0.30 1.19 5.21
N LYS A 43 -1.01 1.31 5.02
CA LYS A 43 -1.93 0.20 4.82
C LYS A 43 -2.86 0.51 3.66
N VAL A 44 -3.04 -0.48 2.81
CA VAL A 44 -3.96 -0.46 1.66
C VAL A 44 -5.29 -1.06 2.08
N HIS A 45 -6.38 -0.32 1.86
CA HIS A 45 -7.75 -0.75 2.10
C HIS A 45 -8.54 -0.70 0.81
N PHE A 46 -9.21 -1.79 0.44
CA PHE A 46 -10.21 -1.80 -0.63
C PHE A 46 -11.55 -1.40 -0.06
N THR A 47 -11.81 -0.11 0.05
CA THR A 47 -13.09 0.40 0.57
C THR A 47 -13.38 1.80 0.03
N SER A 48 -14.66 2.12 -0.16
CA SER A 48 -15.13 3.48 -0.46
C SER A 48 -15.42 4.30 0.80
N HIS A 49 -15.46 3.67 1.97
CA HIS A 49 -15.75 4.35 3.23
C HIS A 49 -14.51 5.07 3.77
N ARG A 50 -14.72 6.21 4.42
CA ARG A 50 -13.64 6.90 5.11
C ARG A 50 -13.12 6.06 6.27
N VAL A 51 -11.82 5.76 6.27
CA VAL A 51 -11.16 5.07 7.39
C VAL A 51 -11.09 5.98 8.62
N THR A 52 -11.83 5.66 9.68
CA THR A 52 -11.83 6.41 10.96
C THR A 52 -11.48 5.58 12.17
N ASP A 53 -11.79 4.30 12.10
CA ASP A 53 -11.58 3.30 13.14
C ASP A 53 -11.53 1.91 12.51
N TYR A 54 -11.26 0.89 13.32
CA TYR A 54 -11.19 -0.49 12.83
C TYR A 54 -12.50 -0.97 12.20
N ARG A 55 -13.66 -0.63 12.77
CA ARG A 55 -14.97 -1.13 12.31
C ARG A 55 -15.37 -0.50 10.98
N SER A 56 -14.96 0.76 10.74
CA SER A 56 -15.18 1.46 9.47
C SER A 56 -14.52 0.81 8.26
N VAL A 57 -13.56 -0.10 8.50
CA VAL A 57 -12.75 -0.75 7.45
C VAL A 57 -12.65 -2.26 7.62
N TYR A 58 -13.56 -2.85 8.40
CA TYR A 58 -13.65 -4.29 8.48
C TYR A 58 -14.18 -4.80 7.14
N PRO A 59 -13.38 -5.56 6.36
CA PRO A 59 -13.72 -5.81 4.98
C PRO A 59 -14.96 -6.70 4.86
N ASP A 60 -15.78 -6.48 3.85
CA ASP A 60 -16.79 -7.45 3.43
C ASP A 60 -16.16 -8.62 2.63
N GLN A 61 -16.98 -9.48 2.03
CA GLN A 61 -16.46 -10.63 1.27
C GLN A 61 -15.74 -10.20 -0.03
N ALA A 62 -16.27 -9.20 -0.74
CA ALA A 62 -15.68 -8.71 -1.97
C ALA A 62 -14.38 -7.93 -1.70
N GLU A 63 -14.37 -7.10 -0.66
CA GLU A 63 -13.19 -6.37 -0.19
C GLU A 63 -12.08 -7.34 0.27
N ARG A 64 -12.44 -8.44 0.97
CA ARG A 64 -11.48 -9.51 1.31
C ARG A 64 -10.90 -10.18 0.07
N ALA A 65 -11.73 -10.53 -0.91
CA ALA A 65 -11.26 -11.17 -2.13
C ALA A 65 -10.26 -10.27 -2.89
N LYS A 66 -10.52 -8.96 -2.97
CA LYS A 66 -9.59 -7.98 -3.54
C LYS A 66 -8.29 -7.88 -2.74
N SER A 67 -8.36 -7.86 -1.41
CA SER A 67 -7.17 -7.85 -0.55
C SER A 67 -6.31 -9.10 -0.73
N ASP A 68 -6.93 -10.27 -0.86
CA ASP A 68 -6.22 -11.53 -1.09
C ASP A 68 -5.57 -11.58 -2.48
N ALA A 69 -6.28 -11.14 -3.52
CA ALA A 69 -5.75 -11.01 -4.88
C ALA A 69 -4.58 -10.02 -4.92
N PHE A 70 -4.71 -8.88 -4.24
CA PHE A 70 -3.66 -7.88 -4.11
C PHE A 70 -2.42 -8.45 -3.42
N HIS A 71 -2.57 -9.12 -2.27
CA HIS A 71 -1.43 -9.71 -1.58
C HIS A 71 -0.70 -10.75 -2.43
N LYS A 72 -1.44 -11.64 -3.12
CA LYS A 72 -0.85 -12.65 -4.01
C LYS A 72 -0.13 -12.00 -5.20
N GLY A 73 -0.76 -11.03 -5.85
CA GLY A 73 -0.16 -10.34 -6.99
C GLY A 73 1.12 -9.56 -6.65
N LEU A 74 1.24 -9.08 -5.41
CA LEU A 74 2.50 -8.50 -4.91
C LEU A 74 3.58 -9.56 -4.71
N LEU A 75 3.23 -10.72 -4.13
CA LEU A 75 4.17 -11.83 -3.96
C LEU A 75 4.71 -12.32 -5.30
N ASP A 76 3.84 -12.44 -6.32
CA ASP A 76 4.23 -12.83 -7.68
C ASP A 76 5.19 -11.81 -8.33
N ARG A 77 5.17 -10.57 -7.84
CA ARG A 77 6.07 -9.47 -8.26
C ARG A 77 7.24 -9.24 -7.31
N GLY A 78 7.49 -10.17 -6.39
CA GLY A 78 8.63 -10.11 -5.47
C GLY A 78 8.51 -9.10 -4.33
N VAL A 79 7.30 -8.57 -4.07
CA VAL A 79 7.05 -7.62 -2.97
C VAL A 79 6.31 -8.33 -1.84
N LEU A 80 6.99 -8.46 -0.69
CA LEU A 80 6.39 -8.99 0.53
C LEU A 80 5.69 -7.89 1.31
N SER A 81 4.40 -8.07 1.55
CA SER A 81 3.58 -7.26 2.46
C SER A 81 2.92 -8.14 3.52
N ALA A 82 2.40 -7.55 4.59
CA ALA A 82 1.50 -8.31 5.46
C ALA A 82 0.22 -8.63 4.68
N SER A 83 -0.32 -9.85 4.84
CA SER A 83 -1.48 -10.33 4.06
C SER A 83 -2.72 -9.44 4.15
N TYR A 84 -2.84 -8.66 5.23
CA TYR A 84 -3.91 -7.68 5.43
C TYR A 84 -3.61 -6.28 4.84
N GLY A 85 -2.62 -6.16 3.96
CA GLY A 85 -2.31 -4.94 3.20
C GLY A 85 -1.40 -3.92 3.91
N LEU A 86 -0.77 -4.27 5.04
CA LEU A 86 0.17 -3.39 5.74
C LEU A 86 1.59 -3.52 5.17
N PHE A 87 2.24 -2.38 5.04
CA PHE A 87 3.65 -2.24 4.68
C PHE A 87 4.41 -1.50 5.79
N ALA A 88 5.65 -1.92 6.00
CA ALA A 88 6.57 -1.30 6.92
C ALA A 88 7.92 -1.04 6.24
N LEU A 89 8.28 0.23 6.13
CA LEU A 89 9.53 0.66 5.50
C LEU A 89 10.70 0.56 6.46
N SER A 90 11.87 0.27 5.90
CA SER A 90 13.12 0.08 6.64
C SER A 90 14.13 1.14 6.26
N THR A 91 14.99 1.54 7.21
CA THR A 91 15.97 2.61 7.01
C THR A 91 16.94 2.42 5.83
N PRO A 92 17.32 1.20 5.39
CA PRO A 92 18.19 1.03 4.23
C PRO A 92 17.48 1.19 2.88
N MET A 93 16.14 1.23 2.85
CA MET A 93 15.39 1.34 1.61
C MET A 93 15.66 2.69 0.94
N THR A 94 15.64 2.69 -0.38
CA THR A 94 15.90 3.84 -1.24
C THR A 94 14.64 4.27 -1.98
N GLU A 95 14.71 5.40 -2.69
CA GLU A 95 13.64 5.81 -3.61
C GLU A 95 13.45 4.80 -4.76
N ALA A 96 14.52 4.10 -5.17
CA ALA A 96 14.42 3.03 -6.17
C ALA A 96 13.62 1.83 -5.65
N ASP A 97 13.83 1.43 -4.39
CA ASP A 97 13.03 0.38 -3.74
C ASP A 97 11.57 0.79 -3.64
N ALA A 98 11.30 2.04 -3.24
CA ALA A 98 9.94 2.58 -3.19
C ALA A 98 9.29 2.64 -4.58
N GLY A 99 10.04 3.01 -5.62
CA GLY A 99 9.59 2.98 -7.01
C GLY A 99 9.21 1.57 -7.47
N ALA A 100 10.04 0.57 -7.17
CA ALA A 100 9.77 -0.83 -7.50
C ALA A 100 8.52 -1.36 -6.78
N ILE A 101 8.36 -1.03 -5.49
CA ILE A 101 7.15 -1.37 -4.71
C ILE A 101 5.92 -0.71 -5.33
N LEU A 102 6.01 0.58 -5.68
CA LEU A 102 4.90 1.31 -6.26
C LEU A 102 4.50 0.75 -7.64
N GLN A 103 5.47 0.38 -8.47
CA GLN A 103 5.21 -0.27 -9.75
C GLN A 103 4.48 -1.60 -9.54
N ALA A 104 4.95 -2.44 -8.61
CA ALA A 104 4.31 -3.72 -8.31
C ALA A 104 2.87 -3.54 -7.78
N ILE A 105 2.65 -2.53 -6.94
CA ILE A 105 1.32 -2.15 -6.47
C ILE A 105 0.44 -1.73 -7.65
N ASP A 106 0.93 -0.86 -8.54
CA ASP A 106 0.16 -0.35 -9.67
C ASP A 106 -0.27 -1.44 -10.64
N GLU A 107 0.65 -2.32 -11.01
CA GLU A 107 0.33 -3.46 -11.88
C GLU A 107 -0.66 -4.42 -11.20
N THR A 108 -0.50 -4.68 -9.91
CA THR A 108 -1.40 -5.57 -9.16
C THR A 108 -2.79 -4.96 -9.02
N LEU A 109 -2.90 -3.64 -8.80
CA LEU A 109 -4.20 -2.96 -8.77
C LEU A 109 -4.88 -3.01 -10.14
N GLY A 110 -4.12 -2.92 -11.23
CA GLY A 110 -4.63 -3.14 -12.59
C GLY A 110 -5.23 -4.55 -12.76
N ASP A 111 -4.54 -5.59 -12.28
CA ASP A 111 -5.05 -6.96 -12.32
C ASP A 111 -6.33 -7.14 -11.47
N VAL A 112 -6.38 -6.52 -10.30
CA VAL A 112 -7.57 -6.54 -9.42
C VAL A 112 -8.75 -5.82 -10.08
N ALA A 113 -8.51 -4.71 -10.75
CA ALA A 113 -9.53 -3.97 -11.48
C ALA A 113 -10.10 -4.79 -12.65
N ALA A 114 -9.26 -5.51 -13.39
CA ALA A 114 -9.69 -6.37 -14.50
C ALA A 114 -10.56 -7.57 -14.06
N GLN A 115 -10.54 -7.91 -12.77
CA GLN A 115 -11.31 -9.01 -12.18
C GLN A 115 -12.56 -8.54 -11.43
N SER A 116 -12.76 -7.22 -11.29
CA SER A 116 -13.84 -6.60 -10.49
C SER A 116 -15.12 -6.35 -11.28
#